data_AF-A0A538ANS2-F1
#
_entry.id   AF-A0A538ANS2-F1
#
_cell.length_a   1.000
_cell.length_b   1.000
_cell.length_c   1.000
_cell.angle_alpha   90.00
_cell.angle_beta   90.00
_cell.angle_gamma   90.00
#
_symmetry.space_group_name_H-M   'P 1'
#
loop_
_entity.id
_entity.type
_entity.pdbx_description
1 polymer ?
#
loop_
_entity_poly.entity_id
_entity_poly.type
_entity_poly.pdbx_seq_one_letter_code
_entity_poly.pdbx_strand_id
1 'polypeptide(L)'
;MEGALFDSVARTPRDYGSVRAPALALYASSFFPPAPRDPHKAEVIEGFERRVMDPFRQDNMERIRRELHARVQLIPEVTHMSIGVHDAAALAEVIGSFLLSPTINTAEP
;
A
#
# COMPACT_ATOMS: atom_id res chain seq x y z
N MET A 1 -10.18 -13.26 16.02
CA MET A 1 -10.11 -12.54 14.72
C MET A 1 -8.73 -11.95 14.46
N GLU A 2 -8.00 -11.47 15.48
CA GLU A 2 -6.69 -10.81 15.30
C GLU A 2 -5.57 -11.73 14.75
N GLY A 3 -5.61 -13.04 15.02
CA GLY A 3 -4.54 -13.97 14.60
C GLY A 3 -4.45 -14.22 13.09
N ALA A 4 -5.57 -14.20 12.37
CA ALA A 4 -5.58 -14.55 10.94
C ALA A 4 -4.92 -13.47 10.07
N LEU A 5 -5.09 -12.19 10.42
CA LEU A 5 -4.44 -11.09 9.69
C LEU A 5 -2.92 -11.13 9.88
N PHE A 6 -2.46 -11.29 11.12
CA PHE A 6 -1.03 -11.40 11.40
C PHE A 6 -0.41 -12.64 10.76
N ASP A 7 -1.08 -13.80 10.83
CA ASP A 7 -0.63 -15.03 10.19
C ASP A 7 -0.58 -14.91 8.66
N SER A 8 -1.52 -14.18 8.04
CA SER A 8 -1.54 -13.95 6.59
C SER A 8 -0.32 -13.16 6.11
N VAL A 9 0.27 -12.30 6.95
CA VAL A 9 1.46 -11.52 6.62
C VAL A 9 2.77 -12.15 7.10
N ALA A 10 2.74 -12.97 8.15
CA ALA A 10 3.91 -13.60 8.77
C ALA A 10 4.31 -14.93 8.11
N ARG A 11 3.38 -15.62 7.43
CA ARG A 11 3.68 -16.87 6.71
C ARG A 11 4.28 -16.61 5.33
N THR A 12 5.16 -17.49 4.89
CA THR A 12 5.69 -17.52 3.52
C THR A 12 5.34 -18.86 2.87
N PRO A 13 4.60 -18.88 1.74
CA PRO A 13 3.95 -17.73 1.11
C PRO A 13 2.83 -17.13 1.97
N ARG A 14 2.55 -15.83 1.77
CA ARG A 14 1.44 -15.13 2.43
C ARG A 14 0.10 -15.68 1.95
N ASP A 15 -0.82 -15.92 2.87
CA ASP A 15 -2.17 -16.42 2.57
C ASP A 15 -3.22 -15.32 2.74
N TYR A 16 -3.29 -14.43 1.76
CA TYR A 16 -4.26 -13.33 1.77
C TYR A 16 -5.71 -13.80 1.58
N GLY A 17 -5.94 -14.96 0.94
CA GLY A 17 -7.28 -15.51 0.73
C GLY A 17 -7.98 -15.93 2.02
N SER A 18 -7.22 -16.17 3.09
CA SER A 18 -7.78 -16.44 4.43
C SER A 18 -8.38 -15.19 5.11
N VAL A 19 -8.04 -13.98 4.66
CA VAL A 19 -8.50 -12.74 5.26
C VAL A 19 -9.89 -12.41 4.75
N ARG A 20 -10.89 -12.53 5.64
CA ARG A 20 -12.30 -12.20 5.34
C ARG A 20 -12.70 -10.78 5.72
N ALA A 21 -11.86 -10.08 6.48
CA ALA A 21 -12.14 -8.72 6.89
C ALA A 21 -11.89 -7.76 5.71
N PRO A 22 -12.64 -6.65 5.62
CA PRO A 22 -12.31 -5.58 4.69
C PRO A 22 -10.87 -5.10 4.92
N ALA A 23 -10.15 -4.86 3.83
CA ALA A 23 -8.76 -4.43 3.88
C ALA A 23 -8.53 -3.15 3.08
N LEU A 24 -7.68 -2.27 3.63
CA LEU A 24 -7.12 -1.11 2.96
C LEU A 24 -5.61 -1.28 2.86
N ALA A 25 -5.07 -1.19 1.65
CA ALA A 25 -3.63 -1.21 1.40
C ALA A 25 -3.17 0.15 0.88
N LEU A 26 -2.21 0.74 1.58
CA LEU A 26 -1.65 2.05 1.28
C LEU A 26 -0.27 1.90 0.65
N TYR A 27 -0.06 2.56 -0.48
CA TYR A 27 1.21 2.58 -1.19
C TYR A 27 1.74 4.00 -1.27
N ALA A 28 3.03 4.16 -1.04
CA ALA A 28 3.73 5.41 -1.30
C ALA A 28 4.10 5.52 -2.78
N SER A 29 4.06 6.73 -3.32
CA SER A 29 4.45 7.03 -4.71
C SER A 29 5.95 6.99 -4.96
N SER A 30 6.77 7.08 -3.91
CA SER A 30 8.23 6.91 -3.98
C SER A 30 8.71 5.95 -2.91
N PHE A 31 9.82 5.26 -3.16
CA PHE A 31 10.57 4.57 -2.13
C PHE A 31 11.51 5.55 -1.42
N PHE A 32 12.31 6.33 -2.15
CA PHE A 32 13.26 7.26 -1.54
C PHE A 32 12.73 8.69 -1.40
N PRO A 33 13.20 9.46 -0.40
CA PRO A 33 13.00 10.90 -0.40
C PRO A 33 13.73 11.56 -1.58
N PRO A 34 13.33 12.77 -1.99
CA PRO A 34 14.02 13.51 -3.04
C PRO A 34 15.51 13.65 -2.73
N ALA A 35 16.39 13.47 -3.73
CA ALA A 35 17.83 13.63 -3.55
C ALA A 35 18.17 15.08 -3.17
N PRO A 36 18.76 15.36 -2.00
CA PRO A 36 19.16 16.71 -1.68
C PRO A 36 20.42 17.07 -2.48
N ARG A 37 20.23 17.87 -3.54
CA ARG A 37 21.26 18.72 -4.19
C ARG A 37 22.40 18.00 -4.94
N ASP A 38 22.33 16.68 -5.12
CA ASP A 38 23.32 15.91 -5.88
C ASP A 38 22.67 15.34 -7.16
N PRO A 39 23.00 15.86 -8.35
CA PRO A 39 22.41 15.42 -9.61
C PRO A 39 22.65 13.94 -9.92
N HIS A 40 23.81 13.40 -9.53
CA HIS A 40 24.11 11.99 -9.78
C HIS A 40 23.23 11.08 -8.92
N LYS A 41 23.04 11.44 -7.65
CA LYS A 41 22.13 10.71 -6.76
C LYS A 41 20.67 10.84 -7.21
N ALA A 42 20.26 12.01 -7.71
CA ALA A 42 18.94 12.20 -8.28
C ALA A 42 18.70 11.22 -9.44
N GLU A 43 19.64 11.14 -10.39
CA GLU A 43 19.55 10.22 -11.53
C GLU A 43 19.51 8.74 -11.10
N VAL A 44 20.32 8.35 -10.11
CA VAL A 44 20.31 6.98 -9.57
C VAL A 44 18.97 6.65 -8.91
N ILE A 45 18.43 7.56 -8.10
CA ILE A 45 17.13 7.37 -7.42
C ILE A 45 16.00 7.30 -8.45
N GLU A 46 15.92 8.25 -9.39
CA GLU A 46 14.93 8.23 -10.46
C GLU A 46 15.05 6.97 -11.32
N GLY A 47 16.28 6.53 -11.62
CA GLY A 47 16.56 5.31 -12.34
C GLY A 47 16.15 4.05 -11.57
N PHE A 48 16.27 4.04 -10.24
CA PHE A 48 15.80 2.96 -9.39
C PHE A 48 14.28 2.92 -9.29
N GLU A 49 13.64 4.07 -9.06
CA GLU A 49 12.18 4.18 -9.04
C GLU A 49 11.59 3.62 -10.34
N ARG A 50 12.03 4.14 -11.49
CA ARG A 50 11.49 3.76 -12.80
C ARG A 50 11.73 2.29 -13.16
N ARG A 51 12.91 1.74 -12.83
CA ARG A 51 13.29 0.38 -13.28
C ARG A 51 12.88 -0.72 -12.32
N VAL A 52 12.70 -0.40 -11.04
CA VAL A 52 12.51 -1.40 -9.98
C VAL A 52 11.22 -1.14 -9.23
N MET A 53 11.07 0.05 -8.64
CA MET A 53 9.97 0.29 -7.72
C MET A 53 8.64 0.51 -8.43
N ASP A 54 8.61 1.20 -9.56
CA ASP A 54 7.38 1.41 -10.33
C ASP A 54 6.77 0.08 -10.79
N PRO A 55 7.53 -0.83 -11.46
CA PRO A 55 7.00 -2.15 -11.82
C PRO A 55 6.59 -2.96 -10.59
N PHE A 56 7.46 -3.02 -9.57
CA PHE A 56 7.16 -3.76 -8.34
C PHE A 56 5.88 -3.26 -7.67
N ARG A 57 5.69 -1.94 -7.59
CA ARG A 57 4.52 -1.31 -6.97
C ARG A 57 3.26 -1.68 -7.73
N GLN A 58 3.25 -1.58 -9.06
CA GLN A 58 2.09 -1.95 -9.87
C GLN A 58 1.76 -3.44 -9.72
N ASP A 59 2.74 -4.31 -9.88
CA ASP A 59 2.56 -5.76 -9.75
C ASP A 59 2.04 -6.14 -8.36
N ASN A 60 2.58 -5.51 -7.31
CA ASN A 60 2.17 -5.76 -5.94
C ASN A 60 0.76 -5.23 -5.65
N MET A 61 0.42 -4.03 -6.15
CA MET A 61 -0.93 -3.47 -6.05
C MET A 61 -1.96 -4.37 -6.73
N GLU A 62 -1.67 -4.86 -7.94
CA GLU A 62 -2.54 -5.80 -8.67
C GLU A 62 -2.69 -7.12 -7.93
N ARG A 63 -1.59 -7.67 -7.42
CA ARG A 63 -1.59 -8.87 -6.59
C ARG A 63 -2.47 -8.71 -5.36
N ILE A 64 -2.34 -7.61 -4.63
CA ILE A 64 -3.13 -7.33 -3.43
C ILE A 64 -4.62 -7.16 -3.77
N ARG A 65 -4.96 -6.48 -4.87
CA ARG A 65 -6.37 -6.41 -5.32
C ARG A 65 -6.95 -7.79 -5.59
N ARG A 66 -6.18 -8.68 -6.22
CA ARG A 66 -6.62 -10.02 -6.60
C ARG A 66 -6.69 -10.99 -5.43
N GLU A 67 -5.69 -10.98 -4.55
CA GLU A 67 -5.52 -12.01 -3.51
C GLU A 67 -6.12 -11.60 -2.16
N LEU A 68 -6.11 -10.30 -1.82
CA LEU A 68 -6.65 -9.78 -0.55
C LEU A 68 -8.01 -9.10 -0.73
N HIS A 69 -8.43 -8.82 -1.98
CA HIS A 69 -9.62 -8.03 -2.30
C HIS A 69 -9.65 -6.67 -1.58
N ALA A 70 -8.47 -6.11 -1.32
CA ALA A 70 -8.34 -4.84 -0.61
C ALA A 70 -8.68 -3.63 -1.48
N ARG A 71 -9.19 -2.56 -0.86
CA ARG A 71 -9.11 -1.22 -1.45
C ARG A 71 -7.64 -0.81 -1.46
N VAL A 72 -7.11 -0.54 -2.65
CA VAL A 72 -5.71 -0.15 -2.83
C VAL A 72 -5.63 1.33 -3.17
N GLN A 73 -4.89 2.10 -2.37
CA GLN A 73 -4.70 3.53 -2.56
C GLN A 73 -3.20 3.87 -2.70
N LEU A 74 -2.87 4.58 -3.78
CA LEU A 74 -1.57 5.25 -3.92
C LEU A 74 -1.65 6.63 -3.28
N ILE A 75 -0.69 6.96 -2.43
CA ILE A 75 -0.56 8.27 -1.79
C ILE A 75 0.53 9.05 -2.55
N PRO A 76 0.19 10.17 -3.19
CA PRO A 76 1.14 10.99 -3.93
C PRO A 76 2.12 11.69 -2.99
N GLU A 77 3.29 12.06 -3.50
CA GLU A 77 4.28 12.92 -2.85
C GLU A 77 4.80 12.43 -1.48
N VAL A 78 4.65 11.13 -1.19
CA VAL A 78 5.16 10.50 0.04
C VAL A 78 6.08 9.33 -0.27
N THR A 79 6.89 8.99 0.73
CA THR A 79 7.77 7.83 0.74
C THR A 79 7.21 6.74 1.65
N HIS A 80 7.76 5.54 1.56
CA HIS A 80 7.44 4.46 2.52
C HIS A 80 7.70 4.85 3.99
N MET A 81 8.63 5.78 4.22
CA MET A 81 8.95 6.30 5.56
C MET A 81 8.02 7.45 6.00
N SER A 82 7.40 8.16 5.06
CA SER A 82 6.63 9.38 5.36
C SER A 82 5.12 9.23 5.17
N ILE A 83 4.64 8.11 4.62
CA ILE A 83 3.21 7.87 4.37
C ILE A 83 2.33 8.03 5.62
N GLY A 84 2.87 7.75 6.82
CA GLY A 84 2.16 7.88 8.09
C GLY A 84 2.25 9.25 8.77
N VAL A 85 3.05 10.18 8.26
CA VAL A 85 3.42 11.42 8.98
C VAL A 85 3.43 12.69 8.13
N HIS A 86 3.52 12.58 6.80
CA HIS A 86 3.66 13.75 5.94
C HIS A 86 2.40 14.64 5.95
N ASP A 87 1.24 14.02 5.77
CA ASP A 87 -0.06 14.67 5.87
C ASP A 87 -1.02 13.75 6.62
N ALA A 88 -1.02 13.87 7.95
CA ALA A 88 -1.84 13.05 8.82
C ALA A 88 -3.35 13.28 8.60
N ALA A 89 -3.74 14.49 8.17
CA ALA A 89 -5.14 14.81 7.92
C ALA A 89 -5.65 14.11 6.65
N ALA A 90 -4.89 14.21 5.55
CA ALA A 90 -5.23 13.48 4.32
C ALA A 90 -5.24 11.96 4.53
N LEU A 91 -4.29 11.43 5.31
CA LEU A 91 -4.28 10.01 5.67
C LEU A 91 -5.52 9.62 6.50
N ALA A 92 -5.89 10.43 7.49
CA ALA A 92 -7.07 10.21 8.30
C ALA A 92 -8.35 10.20 7.47
N GLU A 93 -8.47 11.07 6.46
CA GLU A 93 -9.60 11.07 5.52
C GLU A 93 -9.68 9.78 4.69
N VAL A 94 -8.54 9.28 4.19
CA VAL A 94 -8.50 8.00 3.45
C VAL A 94 -8.94 6.83 4.34
N ILE A 95 -8.44 6.78 5.57
CA ILE A 95 -8.81 5.74 6.54
C ILE A 95 -10.28 5.88 6.94
N GLY A 96 -10.74 7.10 7.25
CA GLY A 96 -12.12 7.40 7.62
C GLY A 96 -13.10 7.01 6.51
N SER A 97 -12.80 7.37 5.27
CA SER A 97 -13.58 6.95 4.09
C SER A 97 -13.70 5.43 4.01
N PHE A 98 -12.62 4.70 4.25
CA PHE A 98 -12.63 3.24 4.25
C PHE A 98 -13.48 2.67 5.40
N LEU A 99 -13.32 3.18 6.62
CA LEU A 99 -14.07 2.71 7.80
C LEU A 99 -15.56 3.02 7.74
N LEU A 100 -15.95 4.12 7.09
CA LEU A 100 -17.34 4.55 6.94
C LEU A 100 -18.00 3.97 5.68
N SER A 101 -17.25 3.32 4.78
CA SER A 101 -17.82 2.66 3.61
C SER A 101 -18.64 1.45 4.06
N PRO A 102 -19.93 1.33 3.70
CA PRO A 102 -20.70 0.14 3.99
C PRO A 102 -20.04 -1.03 3.29
N THR A 103 -19.55 -1.99 4.07
CA THR A 103 -19.00 -3.24 3.55
C THR A 103 -20.10 -3.92 2.76
N ILE A 104 -20.04 -3.90 1.42
CA ILE A 104 -20.87 -4.76 0.59
C ILE A 104 -20.32 -6.17 0.79
N ASN A 105 -20.78 -6.84 1.85
CA ASN A 105 -20.67 -8.27 2.02
C ASN A 105 -21.66 -8.91 1.03
N THR A 106 -21.32 -8.97 -0.25
CA THR A 106 -21.95 -9.93 -1.18
C THR A 106 -21.23 -11.25 -1.02
N ALA A 107 -21.40 -11.87 0.14
CA ALA A 107 -21.31 -13.30 0.29
C ALA A 107 -22.68 -13.73 0.81
N GLU A 108 -23.61 -13.96 -0.13
CA GLU A 108 -24.87 -14.66 0.14
C GLU A 108 -24.58 -16.14 0.51
N PRO A 109 -25.50 -16.77 1.27
CA PRO A 109 -25.27 -18.01 2.03
C PRO A 109 -25.05 -19.28 1.20
#